data_AF-A0A8H7NDT3-F1
#
_entry.id   AF-A0A8H7NDT3-F1
#
_cell.length_a   1.000
_cell.length_b   1.000
_cell.length_c   1.000
_cell.angle_alpha   90.00
_cell.angle_beta   90.00
_cell.angle_gamma   90.00
#
_symmetry.space_group_name_H-M   'P 1'
#
loop_
_entity.id
_entity.type
_entity.pdbx_description
1 polymer ?
#
loop_
_entity_poly.entity_id
_entity_poly.type
_entity_poly.pdbx_seq_one_letter_code
_entity_poly.pdbx_strand_id
1 'polypeptide(L)'
;MPRLQAIDFCACSSVSFRNSFRSVLDLELPETLNLTRISFHKCISLPSSIYEKLFPHLGKVTHLDLAGTRVNDKALLSIPQTARITHLNLAKCREVTSEIVIKFVTSHPATANSLAFLSLSTDASSHLLLGKEDVDALLPNLPQTLRSLSLKGSRMDPSHLPMLKVLAERLEELAVGGGLDLSDIRRLFYKDREWQSHNLRYIDLSDIEAKVGSGDELLSPNTAPLHVIELQERTYEWAAKMRKNLERVGWTAKEFGARYWLVRLNADGTTVDNGARWWKLGAESWGMRKVPVAVAEVGGMYGSFMFGRRL
;
A
#
# COMPACT_ATOMS: atom_id res chain seq x y z
N MET A 1 -27.79 -13.27 6.91
CA MET A 1 -27.59 -11.85 7.28
C MET A 1 -27.75 -10.94 6.05
N PRO A 2 -28.98 -10.54 5.67
CA PRO A 2 -29.22 -9.85 4.40
C PRO A 2 -28.59 -8.44 4.31
N ARG A 3 -28.26 -7.84 5.46
CA ARG A 3 -27.62 -6.52 5.57
C ARG A 3 -26.08 -6.57 5.71
N LEU A 4 -25.48 -7.76 5.62
CA LEU A 4 -24.03 -7.89 5.75
C LEU A 4 -23.34 -7.24 4.53
N GLN A 5 -22.50 -6.24 4.79
CA GLN A 5 -21.80 -5.48 3.76
C GLN A 5 -20.27 -5.57 3.88
N ALA A 6 -19.76 -5.83 5.09
CA ALA A 6 -18.33 -5.87 5.36
C ALA A 6 -17.96 -7.14 6.11
N ILE A 7 -16.85 -7.77 5.70
CA ILE A 7 -16.23 -8.90 6.41
C ILE A 7 -14.72 -8.67 6.52
N ASP A 8 -14.16 -8.99 7.68
CA ASP A 8 -12.72 -8.97 7.92
C ASP A 8 -12.28 -10.27 8.62
N PHE A 9 -11.43 -11.04 7.94
CA PHE A 9 -10.85 -12.27 8.45
C PHE A 9 -9.33 -12.12 8.67
N CYS A 10 -8.86 -10.93 9.07
CA CYS A 10 -7.44 -10.64 9.22
C CYS A 10 -6.69 -11.74 10.00
N ALA A 11 -5.72 -12.37 9.33
CA ALA A 11 -4.85 -13.43 9.83
C ALA A 11 -5.56 -14.69 10.34
N CYS A 12 -6.83 -14.90 9.98
CA CYS A 12 -7.51 -16.15 10.27
C CYS A 12 -6.84 -17.31 9.50
N SER A 13 -6.30 -18.27 10.25
CA SER A 13 -5.53 -19.40 9.68
C SER A 13 -5.78 -20.74 10.39
N SER A 14 -6.75 -20.79 11.32
CA SER A 14 -7.04 -22.01 12.07
C SER A 14 -7.61 -23.12 11.16
N VAL A 15 -7.45 -24.38 11.58
CA VAL A 15 -8.02 -25.52 10.86
C VAL A 15 -9.55 -25.42 10.77
N SER A 16 -10.20 -25.00 11.86
CA SER A 16 -11.66 -24.80 11.86
C SER A 16 -12.07 -23.73 10.84
N PHE A 17 -11.37 -22.58 10.81
CA PHE A 17 -11.63 -21.51 9.84
C PHE A 17 -11.49 -22.02 8.40
N ARG A 18 -10.40 -22.71 8.09
CA ARG A 18 -10.17 -23.31 6.77
C ARG A 18 -11.28 -24.30 6.40
N ASN A 19 -11.69 -25.15 7.33
CA ASN A 19 -12.73 -26.15 7.10
C ASN A 19 -14.10 -25.49 6.89
N SER A 20 -14.43 -24.44 7.65
CA SER A 20 -15.66 -23.65 7.44
C SER A 20 -15.67 -22.93 6.09
N PHE A 21 -14.52 -22.48 5.58
CA PHE A 21 -14.48 -21.91 4.24
C PHE A 21 -14.58 -22.97 3.14
N ARG A 22 -14.11 -24.19 3.37
CA ARG A 22 -14.27 -25.28 2.37
C ARG A 22 -15.73 -25.55 2.04
N SER A 23 -16.65 -25.45 3.00
CA SER A 23 -18.08 -25.63 2.71
C SER A 23 -18.64 -24.56 1.76
N VAL A 24 -17.98 -23.41 1.57
CA VAL A 24 -18.39 -22.39 0.58
C VAL A 24 -18.34 -22.94 -0.85
N LEU A 25 -17.46 -23.91 -1.12
CA LEU A 25 -17.35 -24.53 -2.44
C LEU A 25 -18.64 -25.23 -2.86
N ASP A 26 -19.35 -25.80 -1.88
CA ASP A 26 -20.58 -26.56 -2.07
C ASP A 26 -21.84 -25.68 -1.99
N LEU A 27 -21.70 -24.40 -1.61
CA LEU A 27 -22.83 -23.48 -1.53
C LEU A 27 -23.28 -23.01 -2.92
N GLU A 28 -24.60 -22.93 -3.08
CA GLU A 28 -25.23 -22.12 -4.12
C GLU A 28 -25.22 -20.66 -3.68
N LEU A 29 -24.30 -19.88 -4.25
CA LEU A 29 -24.20 -18.46 -3.99
C LEU A 29 -25.22 -17.71 -4.88
N PRO A 30 -25.86 -16.65 -4.35
CA PRO A 30 -26.71 -15.80 -5.18
C PRO A 30 -25.87 -15.15 -6.28
N GLU A 31 -26.50 -14.77 -7.40
CA GLU A 31 -25.83 -14.12 -8.52
C GLU A 31 -24.92 -12.95 -8.07
N THR A 32 -25.38 -12.15 -7.12
CA THR A 32 -24.58 -11.08 -6.50
C THR A 32 -24.69 -11.10 -4.98
N LEU A 33 -23.55 -11.02 -4.31
CA LEU A 33 -23.45 -10.79 -2.86
C LEU A 33 -23.55 -9.29 -2.54
N ASN A 34 -24.18 -8.96 -1.41
CA ASN A 34 -24.28 -7.57 -0.92
C ASN A 34 -23.00 -7.07 -0.22
N LEU A 35 -21.88 -7.76 -0.40
CA LEU A 35 -20.60 -7.39 0.19
C LEU A 35 -19.94 -6.27 -0.59
N THR A 36 -19.59 -5.19 0.11
CA THR A 36 -18.89 -4.02 -0.44
C THR A 36 -17.46 -3.92 0.06
N ARG A 37 -17.14 -4.49 1.24
CA ARG A 37 -15.81 -4.45 1.83
C ARG A 37 -15.38 -5.83 2.33
N ILE A 38 -14.29 -6.34 1.81
CA ILE A 38 -13.82 -7.70 2.09
C ILE A 38 -12.34 -7.67 2.40
N SER A 39 -11.96 -8.26 3.53
CA SER A 39 -10.56 -8.50 3.85
C SER A 39 -10.31 -9.96 4.19
N PHE A 40 -9.43 -10.57 3.41
CA PHE A 40 -8.80 -11.87 3.67
C PHE A 40 -7.31 -11.71 4.01
N HIS A 41 -6.90 -10.52 4.47
CA HIS A 41 -5.51 -10.20 4.78
C HIS A 41 -4.87 -11.33 5.60
N LYS A 42 -3.79 -11.94 5.09
CA LYS A 42 -3.06 -13.05 5.72
C LYS A 42 -3.88 -14.32 6.00
N CYS A 43 -4.98 -14.55 5.29
CA CYS A 43 -5.68 -15.85 5.25
C CYS A 43 -4.90 -16.90 4.44
N ILE A 44 -3.67 -17.20 4.84
CA ILE A 44 -2.72 -18.04 4.09
C ILE A 44 -3.18 -19.48 3.89
N SER A 45 -4.09 -19.94 4.76
CA SER A 45 -4.57 -21.33 4.77
C SER A 45 -5.69 -21.60 3.76
N LEU A 46 -6.29 -20.56 3.17
CA LEU A 46 -7.37 -20.71 2.20
C LEU A 46 -6.79 -20.99 0.80
N PRO A 47 -7.24 -22.06 0.11
CA PRO A 47 -6.81 -22.36 -1.26
C PRO A 47 -7.45 -21.38 -2.27
N SER A 48 -6.84 -21.27 -3.46
CA SER A 48 -7.30 -20.37 -4.53
C SER A 48 -8.76 -20.62 -4.95
N SER A 49 -9.20 -21.88 -4.89
CA SER A 49 -10.56 -22.31 -5.26
C SER A 49 -11.66 -21.60 -4.46
N ILE A 50 -11.38 -21.16 -3.23
CA ILE A 50 -12.31 -20.36 -2.43
C ILE A 50 -12.57 -19.00 -3.11
N TYR A 51 -11.51 -18.34 -3.57
CA TYR A 51 -11.60 -17.05 -4.23
C TYR A 51 -12.24 -17.20 -5.62
N GLU A 52 -11.88 -18.25 -6.37
CA GLU A 52 -12.50 -18.57 -7.66
C GLU A 52 -14.01 -18.80 -7.54
N LYS A 53 -14.48 -19.38 -6.43
CA LYS A 53 -15.92 -19.55 -6.16
C LYS A 53 -16.59 -18.25 -5.72
N LEU A 54 -15.94 -17.45 -4.90
CA LEU A 54 -16.56 -16.27 -4.26
C LEU A 54 -16.58 -15.03 -5.17
N PHE A 55 -15.49 -14.77 -5.88
CA PHE A 55 -15.26 -13.51 -6.59
C PHE A 55 -16.26 -13.22 -7.73
N PRO A 56 -16.78 -14.21 -8.49
CA PRO A 56 -17.82 -13.98 -9.48
C PRO A 56 -19.08 -13.28 -8.95
N HIS A 57 -19.32 -13.36 -7.65
CA HIS A 57 -20.51 -12.79 -7.00
C HIS A 57 -20.26 -11.40 -6.40
N LEU A 58 -19.07 -10.83 -6.58
CA LEU A 58 -18.65 -9.58 -5.94
C LEU A 58 -18.96 -8.31 -6.77
N GLY A 59 -20.11 -8.25 -7.42
CA GLY A 59 -20.50 -7.12 -8.28
C GLY A 59 -20.62 -5.75 -7.58
N LYS A 60 -20.54 -5.70 -6.24
CA LYS A 60 -20.65 -4.46 -5.44
C LYS A 60 -19.37 -4.15 -4.65
N VAL A 61 -18.29 -4.90 -4.84
CA VAL A 61 -17.07 -4.74 -4.03
C VAL A 61 -16.38 -3.41 -4.34
N THR A 62 -15.95 -2.74 -3.27
CA THR A 62 -15.25 -1.44 -3.30
C THR A 62 -13.92 -1.46 -2.56
N HIS A 63 -13.79 -2.32 -1.55
CA HIS A 63 -12.58 -2.50 -0.75
C HIS A 63 -12.24 -3.99 -0.74
N LEU A 64 -11.08 -4.36 -1.26
CA LEU A 64 -10.65 -5.74 -1.41
C LEU A 64 -9.20 -5.89 -0.93
N ASP A 65 -9.03 -6.51 0.23
CA ASP A 65 -7.71 -6.83 0.78
C ASP A 65 -7.43 -8.33 0.72
N LEU A 66 -6.45 -8.67 -0.10
CA LEU A 66 -6.02 -10.03 -0.35
C LEU A 66 -4.55 -10.23 0.04
N ALA A 67 -3.96 -9.31 0.79
CA ALA A 67 -2.53 -9.33 1.05
C ALA A 67 -2.09 -10.65 1.70
N GLY A 68 -1.07 -11.28 1.13
CA GLY A 68 -0.53 -12.55 1.58
C GLY A 68 -1.51 -13.71 1.47
N THR A 69 -2.50 -13.65 0.59
CA THR A 69 -3.38 -14.79 0.30
C THR A 69 -2.85 -15.64 -0.86
N ARG A 70 -3.58 -16.71 -1.16
CA ARG A 70 -3.38 -17.59 -2.31
C ARG A 70 -4.36 -17.29 -3.45
N VAL A 71 -4.76 -16.02 -3.60
CA VAL A 71 -5.53 -15.60 -4.78
C VAL A 71 -4.67 -15.81 -6.03
N ASN A 72 -5.27 -16.31 -7.10
CA ASN A 72 -4.62 -16.55 -8.38
C ASN A 72 -5.23 -15.71 -9.50
N ASP A 73 -4.64 -15.78 -10.70
CA ASP A 73 -5.08 -15.04 -11.88
C ASP A 73 -6.55 -15.29 -12.23
N LYS A 74 -6.98 -16.55 -12.19
CA LYS A 74 -8.36 -16.94 -12.50
C LYS A 74 -9.35 -16.30 -11.54
N ALA A 75 -9.06 -16.33 -10.23
CA ALA A 75 -9.90 -15.69 -9.24
C ALA A 75 -9.94 -14.17 -9.48
N LEU A 76 -8.78 -13.52 -9.65
CA LEU A 76 -8.71 -12.07 -9.82
C LEU A 76 -9.51 -11.59 -11.04
N LEU A 77 -9.36 -12.28 -12.18
CA LEU A 77 -10.09 -11.97 -13.42
C LEU A 77 -11.58 -12.31 -13.36
N SER A 78 -12.01 -13.15 -12.41
CA SER A 78 -13.42 -13.51 -12.25
C SER A 78 -14.27 -12.43 -11.57
N ILE A 79 -13.64 -11.38 -11.04
CA ILE A 79 -14.34 -10.25 -10.42
C ILE A 79 -15.21 -9.56 -11.50
N PRO A 80 -16.53 -9.38 -11.26
CA PRO A 80 -17.42 -8.76 -12.23
C PRO A 80 -16.98 -7.36 -12.64
N GLN A 81 -17.23 -7.02 -13.91
CA GLN A 81 -17.00 -5.67 -14.44
C GLN A 81 -17.89 -4.60 -13.77
N THR A 82 -18.97 -5.01 -13.11
CA THR A 82 -19.87 -4.14 -12.33
C THR A 82 -19.29 -3.69 -11.00
N ALA A 83 -18.24 -4.37 -10.50
CA ALA A 83 -17.54 -3.94 -9.30
C ALA A 83 -16.90 -2.55 -9.49
N ARG A 84 -16.64 -1.86 -8.39
CA ARG A 84 -16.01 -0.53 -8.42
C ARG A 84 -14.99 -0.41 -7.30
N ILE A 85 -13.88 -1.13 -7.47
CA ILE A 85 -12.82 -1.28 -6.49
C ILE A 85 -12.04 0.02 -6.36
N THR A 86 -12.19 0.64 -5.19
CA THR A 86 -11.47 1.85 -4.79
C THR A 86 -10.20 1.53 -4.00
N HIS A 87 -10.15 0.39 -3.32
CA HIS A 87 -9.01 -0.02 -2.52
C HIS A 87 -8.67 -1.48 -2.82
N LEU A 88 -7.49 -1.69 -3.39
CA LEU A 88 -6.99 -3.01 -3.74
C LEU A 88 -5.64 -3.27 -3.07
N ASN A 89 -5.54 -4.39 -2.36
CA ASN A 89 -4.29 -4.83 -1.76
C ASN A 89 -3.96 -6.25 -2.23
N LEU A 90 -2.93 -6.37 -3.06
CA LEU A 90 -2.38 -7.62 -3.56
C LEU A 90 -0.97 -7.88 -3.01
N ALA A 91 -0.57 -7.16 -1.95
CA ALA A 91 0.75 -7.29 -1.37
C ALA A 91 1.06 -8.74 -1.01
N LYS A 92 2.21 -9.26 -1.44
CA LYS A 92 2.70 -10.61 -1.14
C LYS A 92 1.78 -11.75 -1.62
N CYS A 93 0.90 -11.50 -2.59
CA CYS A 93 0.20 -12.56 -3.33
C CYS A 93 1.18 -13.17 -4.34
N ARG A 94 1.45 -14.48 -4.23
CA ARG A 94 2.47 -15.17 -5.03
C ARG A 94 1.90 -16.00 -6.20
N GLU A 95 0.59 -16.20 -6.23
CA GLU A 95 -0.09 -17.02 -7.24
C GLU A 95 -0.75 -16.14 -8.33
N VAL A 96 -0.55 -14.82 -8.29
CA VAL A 96 -0.91 -13.88 -9.36
C VAL A 96 0.32 -13.51 -10.18
N THR A 97 0.17 -13.42 -11.50
CA THR A 97 1.24 -13.05 -12.42
C THR A 97 1.29 -11.54 -12.66
N SER A 98 2.45 -11.02 -13.06
CA SER A 98 2.64 -9.60 -13.35
C SER A 98 1.73 -9.11 -14.47
N GLU A 99 1.63 -9.89 -15.56
CA GLU A 99 0.77 -9.61 -16.71
C GLU A 99 -0.69 -9.40 -16.28
N ILE A 100 -1.23 -10.32 -15.48
CA ILE A 100 -2.62 -10.25 -15.03
C ILE A 100 -2.82 -9.12 -14.03
N VAL A 101 -1.86 -8.87 -13.13
CA VAL A 101 -1.92 -7.72 -12.22
C VAL A 101 -1.93 -6.41 -13.00
N ILE A 102 -1.04 -6.23 -13.97
CA ILE A 102 -0.99 -5.02 -14.81
C ILE A 102 -2.33 -4.87 -15.54
N LYS A 103 -2.75 -5.89 -16.30
CA LYS A 103 -4.03 -5.86 -17.03
C LYS A 103 -5.22 -5.55 -16.11
N PHE A 104 -5.26 -6.15 -14.93
CA PHE A 104 -6.34 -5.94 -13.97
C PHE A 104 -6.31 -4.51 -13.45
N VAL A 105 -5.15 -3.95 -13.09
CA VAL A 105 -5.06 -2.59 -12.56
C VAL A 105 -5.34 -1.54 -13.63
N THR A 106 -4.84 -1.72 -14.84
CA THR A 106 -4.81 -0.66 -15.87
C THR A 106 -6.01 -0.68 -16.80
N SER A 107 -6.61 -1.85 -17.05
CA SER A 107 -7.62 -2.02 -18.10
C SER A 107 -8.95 -2.62 -17.63
N HIS A 108 -8.99 -3.30 -16.48
CA HIS A 108 -10.23 -3.95 -16.04
C HIS A 108 -11.25 -2.90 -15.56
N PRO A 109 -12.55 -2.98 -15.96
CA PRO A 109 -13.57 -1.99 -15.58
C PRO A 109 -13.74 -1.80 -14.08
N ALA A 110 -13.49 -2.85 -13.30
CA ALA A 110 -13.60 -2.81 -11.84
C ALA A 110 -12.60 -1.88 -11.14
N THR A 111 -11.53 -1.45 -11.81
CA THR A 111 -10.34 -0.85 -11.18
C THR A 111 -9.82 0.36 -11.96
N ALA A 112 -9.80 0.28 -13.29
CA ALA A 112 -9.12 1.23 -14.19
C ALA A 112 -9.48 2.71 -13.92
N ASN A 113 -10.70 2.99 -13.45
CA ASN A 113 -11.21 4.34 -13.24
C ASN A 113 -11.67 4.63 -11.79
N SER A 114 -11.33 3.77 -10.82
CA SER A 114 -11.84 3.95 -9.45
C SER A 114 -10.83 3.75 -8.32
N LEU A 115 -9.65 3.17 -8.60
CA LEU A 115 -8.65 2.91 -7.58
C LEU A 115 -8.11 4.21 -6.95
N ALA A 116 -8.25 4.33 -5.63
CA ALA A 116 -7.64 5.36 -4.81
C ALA A 116 -6.42 4.81 -4.03
N PHE A 117 -6.46 3.53 -3.66
CA PHE A 117 -5.38 2.83 -2.97
C PHE A 117 -5.00 1.56 -3.73
N LEU A 118 -3.71 1.41 -4.02
CA LEU A 118 -3.14 0.20 -4.60
C LEU A 118 -1.86 -0.19 -3.89
N SER A 119 -1.82 -1.42 -3.37
CA SER A 119 -0.58 -2.02 -2.88
C SER A 119 -0.27 -3.30 -3.65
N LEU A 120 0.90 -3.30 -4.29
CA LEU A 120 1.50 -4.44 -4.98
C LEU A 120 2.78 -4.91 -4.26
N SER A 121 2.89 -4.59 -2.97
CA SER A 121 4.16 -4.75 -2.25
C SER A 121 4.59 -6.22 -2.17
N THR A 122 5.84 -6.53 -2.50
CA THR A 122 6.40 -7.87 -2.30
C THR A 122 7.63 -7.84 -1.39
N ASP A 123 8.16 -9.03 -1.14
CA ASP A 123 9.53 -9.19 -0.63
C ASP A 123 10.35 -9.78 -1.77
N ALA A 124 11.14 -8.92 -2.43
CA ALA A 124 11.90 -9.24 -3.63
C ALA A 124 12.91 -10.37 -3.42
N SER A 125 13.33 -10.63 -2.17
CA SER A 125 14.20 -11.76 -1.85
C SER A 125 13.50 -13.11 -1.96
N SER A 126 12.18 -13.12 -1.78
CA SER A 126 11.36 -14.33 -1.83
C SER A 126 10.54 -14.47 -3.11
N HIS A 127 10.09 -13.35 -3.68
CA HIS A 127 9.24 -13.31 -4.86
C HIS A 127 9.27 -11.92 -5.49
N LEU A 128 9.77 -11.85 -6.73
CA LEU A 128 9.71 -10.65 -7.56
C LEU A 128 8.44 -10.71 -8.42
N LEU A 129 7.43 -9.92 -8.07
CA LEU A 129 6.20 -9.79 -8.87
C LEU A 129 6.38 -8.82 -10.04
N LEU A 130 7.08 -7.70 -9.83
CA LEU A 130 7.26 -6.67 -10.86
C LEU A 130 8.75 -6.49 -11.15
N GLY A 131 9.20 -7.03 -12.27
CA GLY A 131 10.49 -6.73 -12.88
C GLY A 131 10.53 -5.32 -13.48
N LYS A 132 11.65 -4.96 -14.12
CA LYS A 132 11.81 -3.63 -14.72
C LYS A 132 10.77 -3.41 -15.84
N GLU A 133 10.65 -4.38 -16.74
CA GLU A 133 9.71 -4.29 -17.88
C GLU A 133 8.25 -4.21 -17.41
N ASP A 134 7.92 -4.90 -16.31
CA ASP A 134 6.59 -4.83 -15.70
C ASP A 134 6.30 -3.44 -15.15
N VAL A 135 7.30 -2.79 -14.51
CA VAL A 135 7.17 -1.42 -14.01
C VAL A 135 7.05 -0.43 -15.18
N ASP A 136 7.82 -0.60 -16.25
CA ASP A 136 7.72 0.21 -17.48
C ASP A 136 6.30 0.14 -18.06
N ALA A 137 5.68 -1.05 -18.08
CA ALA A 137 4.32 -1.24 -18.57
C ALA A 137 3.26 -0.68 -17.61
N LEU A 138 3.49 -0.76 -16.30
CA LEU A 138 2.54 -0.35 -15.27
C LEU A 138 2.44 1.17 -15.13
N LEU A 139 3.58 1.86 -14.90
CA LEU A 139 3.57 3.26 -14.45
C LEU A 139 2.78 4.22 -15.37
N PRO A 140 2.91 4.16 -16.71
CA PRO A 140 2.20 5.08 -17.61
C PRO A 140 0.68 4.86 -17.61
N ASN A 141 0.23 3.67 -17.23
CA ASN A 141 -1.16 3.22 -17.36
C ASN A 141 -1.90 3.15 -16.00
N LEU A 142 -1.28 3.62 -14.92
CA LEU A 142 -1.88 3.62 -13.59
C LEU A 142 -3.12 4.54 -13.52
N PRO A 143 -4.22 4.11 -12.87
CA PRO A 143 -5.44 4.91 -12.73
C PRO A 143 -5.19 6.32 -12.20
N GLN A 144 -5.81 7.33 -12.83
CA GLN A 144 -5.65 8.74 -12.46
C GLN A 144 -6.25 9.07 -11.08
N THR A 145 -7.15 8.23 -10.59
CA THR A 145 -7.81 8.35 -9.29
C THR A 145 -6.91 8.01 -8.09
N LEU A 146 -5.73 7.42 -8.32
CA LEU A 146 -4.86 6.97 -7.24
C LEU A 146 -4.42 8.12 -6.33
N ARG A 147 -4.31 7.80 -5.04
CA ARG A 147 -3.78 8.65 -3.96
C ARG A 147 -2.67 7.95 -3.20
N SER A 148 -2.71 6.63 -3.11
CA SER A 148 -1.68 5.81 -2.48
C SER A 148 -1.28 4.67 -3.39
N LEU A 149 0.03 4.55 -3.62
CA LEU A 149 0.64 3.50 -4.42
C LEU A 149 1.80 2.89 -3.66
N SER A 150 1.83 1.57 -3.55
CA SER A 150 3.00 0.86 -3.08
C SER A 150 3.54 -0.12 -4.12
N LEU A 151 4.76 0.17 -4.59
CA LEU A 151 5.57 -0.66 -5.48
C LEU A 151 6.78 -1.26 -4.76
N LYS A 152 6.77 -1.24 -3.43
CA LYS A 152 7.79 -1.88 -2.60
C LYS A 152 8.03 -3.33 -3.07
N GLY A 153 9.27 -3.73 -3.25
CA GLY A 153 9.67 -5.05 -3.73
C GLY A 153 9.72 -5.19 -5.26
N SER A 154 9.35 -4.16 -6.03
CA SER A 154 9.57 -4.13 -7.47
C SER A 154 11.03 -3.80 -7.80
N ARG A 155 11.45 -4.13 -9.03
CA ARG A 155 12.75 -3.72 -9.58
C ARG A 155 12.58 -2.43 -10.39
N MET A 156 13.28 -1.38 -9.99
CA MET A 156 13.32 -0.08 -10.64
C MET A 156 14.76 0.30 -11.01
N ASP A 157 14.88 1.42 -11.71
CA ASP A 157 16.12 2.10 -12.05
C ASP A 157 15.83 3.58 -12.39
N PRO A 158 16.85 4.42 -12.61
CA PRO A 158 16.66 5.84 -12.90
C PRO A 158 15.80 6.16 -14.13
N SER A 159 15.60 5.21 -15.06
CA SER A 159 14.74 5.45 -16.25
C SER A 159 13.27 5.65 -15.88
N HIS A 160 12.87 5.22 -14.68
CA HIS A 160 11.51 5.40 -14.17
C HIS A 160 11.26 6.78 -13.54
N LEU A 161 12.30 7.58 -13.28
CA LEU A 161 12.19 8.87 -12.59
C LEU A 161 11.20 9.85 -13.25
N PRO A 162 11.14 10.00 -14.58
CA PRO A 162 10.15 10.88 -15.21
C PRO A 162 8.72 10.50 -14.84
N MET A 163 8.42 9.20 -14.76
CA MET A 163 7.08 8.74 -14.40
C MET A 163 6.81 8.82 -12.90
N LEU A 164 7.80 8.49 -12.06
CA LEU A 164 7.69 8.71 -10.62
C LEU A 164 7.46 10.18 -10.27
N LYS A 165 8.04 11.11 -11.06
CA LYS A 165 7.82 12.55 -10.89
C LYS A 165 6.37 12.95 -11.13
N VAL A 166 5.78 12.49 -12.24
CA VAL A 166 4.35 12.71 -12.55
C VAL A 166 3.46 12.08 -11.48
N LEU A 167 3.81 10.89 -10.97
CA LEU A 167 3.09 10.28 -9.86
C LEU A 167 3.19 11.11 -8.57
N ALA A 168 4.37 11.66 -8.25
CA ALA A 168 4.59 12.46 -7.06
C ALA A 168 3.74 13.75 -7.03
N GLU A 169 3.36 14.29 -8.18
CA GLU A 169 2.47 15.46 -8.30
C GLU A 169 1.01 15.17 -7.95
N ARG A 170 0.58 13.90 -8.06
CA ARG A 170 -0.83 13.51 -7.83
C ARG A 170 -1.05 12.65 -6.60
N LEU A 171 -0.10 11.78 -6.27
CA LEU A 171 -0.18 10.87 -5.14
C LEU A 171 0.07 11.61 -3.82
N GLU A 172 -0.56 11.12 -2.76
CA GLU A 172 -0.25 11.50 -1.37
C GLU A 172 0.73 10.51 -0.73
N GLU A 173 0.70 9.23 -1.13
CA GLU A 173 1.60 8.18 -0.64
C GLU A 173 2.26 7.42 -1.79
N LEU A 174 3.57 7.26 -1.70
CA LEU A 174 4.35 6.47 -2.66
C LEU A 174 5.35 5.58 -1.93
N ALA A 175 5.30 4.27 -2.15
CA ALA A 175 6.41 3.38 -1.86
C ALA A 175 7.12 2.99 -3.14
N VAL A 176 8.42 3.27 -3.21
CA VAL A 176 9.26 2.93 -4.37
C VAL A 176 9.83 1.52 -4.21
N GLY A 177 10.16 0.89 -5.34
CA GLY A 177 10.88 -0.37 -5.38
C GLY A 177 12.39 -0.20 -5.21
N GLY A 178 13.12 -1.30 -5.23
CA GLY A 178 14.59 -1.30 -5.16
C GLY A 178 15.23 -0.93 -6.51
N GLY A 179 16.51 -0.57 -6.48
CA GLY A 179 17.29 -0.20 -7.67
C GLY A 179 17.40 1.31 -7.93
N LEU A 180 16.78 2.12 -7.07
CA LEU A 180 17.01 3.56 -6.96
C LEU A 180 17.91 3.84 -5.76
N ASP A 181 18.63 4.97 -5.81
CA ASP A 181 19.36 5.48 -4.66
C ASP A 181 18.74 6.78 -4.10
N LEU A 182 19.31 7.30 -3.01
CA LEU A 182 18.81 8.52 -2.38
C LEU A 182 18.92 9.75 -3.30
N SER A 183 19.94 9.79 -4.17
CA SER A 183 20.11 10.89 -5.12
C SER A 183 19.02 10.89 -6.19
N ASP A 184 18.60 9.70 -6.64
CA ASP A 184 17.47 9.53 -7.55
C ASP A 184 16.17 10.01 -6.90
N ILE A 185 15.93 9.66 -5.64
CA ILE A 185 14.74 10.12 -4.90
C ILE A 185 14.74 11.64 -4.73
N ARG A 186 15.89 12.26 -4.43
CA ARG A 186 15.99 13.72 -4.32
C ARG A 186 15.55 14.42 -5.60
N ARG A 187 15.80 13.84 -6.78
CA ARG A 187 15.37 14.41 -8.08
C ARG A 187 13.86 14.54 -8.23
N LEU A 188 13.06 13.83 -7.42
CA LEU A 188 11.61 14.01 -7.38
C LEU A 188 11.20 15.36 -6.77
N PHE A 189 12.05 15.90 -5.88
CA PHE A 189 11.79 17.11 -5.08
C PHE A 189 12.67 18.29 -5.49
N TYR A 190 13.88 18.04 -5.96
CA TYR A 190 14.86 19.07 -6.28
C TYR A 190 15.72 18.64 -7.47
N LYS A 191 15.66 19.41 -8.55
CA LYS A 191 16.38 19.13 -9.81
C LYS A 191 16.80 20.46 -10.45
N ASP A 192 17.97 20.48 -11.07
CA ASP A 192 18.48 21.65 -11.82
C ASP A 192 18.50 22.96 -11.00
N ARG A 193 18.75 22.82 -9.69
CA ARG A 193 18.72 23.89 -8.68
C ARG A 193 17.34 24.49 -8.39
N GLU A 194 16.28 23.80 -8.80
CA GLU A 194 14.91 24.22 -8.59
C GLU A 194 14.09 23.17 -7.82
N TRP A 195 13.28 23.65 -6.89
CA TRP A 195 12.31 22.83 -6.17
C TRP A 195 11.17 22.45 -7.09
N GLN A 196 10.80 21.18 -7.03
CA GLN A 196 9.80 20.62 -7.90
C GLN A 196 8.48 20.50 -7.15
N SER A 197 7.36 20.88 -7.79
CA SER A 197 6.03 20.71 -7.20
C SER A 197 5.71 19.23 -6.95
N HIS A 198 5.08 18.89 -5.83
CA HIS A 198 4.60 17.55 -5.54
C HIS A 198 3.43 17.58 -4.54
N ASN A 199 2.70 16.47 -4.45
CA ASN A 199 1.61 16.28 -3.49
C ASN A 199 1.92 15.17 -2.46
N LEU A 200 3.09 14.54 -2.56
CA LEU A 200 3.51 13.50 -1.61
C LEU A 200 3.58 14.03 -0.18
N ARG A 201 2.93 13.30 0.72
CA ARG A 201 2.94 13.49 2.16
C ARG A 201 3.59 12.30 2.87
N TYR A 202 3.64 11.14 2.23
CA TYR A 202 4.39 9.97 2.67
C TYR A 202 5.21 9.38 1.52
N ILE A 203 6.47 9.06 1.82
CA ILE A 203 7.32 8.27 0.93
C ILE A 203 7.94 7.10 1.70
N ASP A 204 7.87 5.90 1.14
CA ASP A 204 8.51 4.71 1.71
C ASP A 204 9.78 4.39 0.94
N LEU A 205 10.90 4.51 1.65
CA LEU A 205 12.25 4.28 1.17
C LEU A 205 12.87 3.03 1.81
N SER A 206 12.07 2.16 2.41
CA SER A 206 12.58 0.99 3.14
C SER A 206 13.22 -0.08 2.25
N ASP A 207 13.09 0.02 0.92
CA ASP A 207 13.76 -0.82 -0.08
C ASP A 207 15.02 -0.17 -0.68
N ILE A 208 15.40 1.02 -0.22
CA ILE A 208 16.62 1.70 -0.63
C ILE A 208 17.49 2.03 0.59
N GLU A 209 18.81 2.09 0.42
CA GLU A 209 19.71 2.53 1.49
C GLU A 209 19.70 4.06 1.62
N ALA A 210 18.65 4.61 2.23
CA ALA A 210 18.42 6.06 2.34
C ALA A 210 18.96 6.68 3.65
N LYS A 211 20.26 6.94 3.75
CA LYS A 211 20.85 7.66 4.92
C LYS A 211 20.50 9.16 4.89
N VAL A 212 19.29 9.49 5.35
CA VAL A 212 18.77 10.87 5.38
C VAL A 212 19.24 11.59 6.64
N GLY A 213 20.24 12.47 6.50
CA GLY A 213 20.76 13.30 7.59
C GLY A 213 20.09 14.68 7.71
N SER A 214 20.40 15.43 8.78
CA SER A 214 19.81 16.76 9.01
C SER A 214 20.12 17.80 7.93
N GLY A 215 21.16 17.61 7.12
CA GLY A 215 21.49 18.48 5.99
C GLY A 215 20.94 18.03 4.64
N ASP A 216 20.15 16.95 4.62
CA ASP A 216 19.60 16.38 3.37
C ASP A 216 18.48 17.24 2.81
N GLU A 217 18.46 17.43 1.48
CA GLU A 217 17.42 18.19 0.79
C GLU A 217 16.01 17.64 1.05
N LEU A 218 15.85 16.33 1.30
CA LEU A 218 14.56 15.73 1.62
C LEU A 218 13.93 16.28 2.90
N LEU A 219 14.75 16.73 3.86
CA LEU A 219 14.28 17.28 5.13
C LEU A 219 13.99 18.79 5.06
N SER A 220 14.29 19.43 3.94
CA SER A 220 14.05 20.86 3.73
C SER A 220 12.57 21.25 3.99
N PRO A 221 12.29 22.47 4.47
CA PRO A 221 10.93 23.01 4.48
C PRO A 221 10.30 23.04 3.07
N ASN A 222 11.10 23.15 2.02
CA ASN A 222 10.63 23.22 0.63
C ASN A 222 10.10 21.89 0.09
N THR A 223 10.29 20.77 0.81
CA THR A 223 9.65 19.49 0.48
C THR A 223 8.25 19.37 1.09
N ALA A 224 7.68 20.43 1.67
CA ALA A 224 6.27 20.43 2.02
C ALA A 224 5.40 20.17 0.76
N PRO A 225 4.38 19.28 0.83
CA PRO A 225 3.74 18.78 2.04
C PRO A 225 4.27 17.44 2.58
N LEU A 226 5.49 16.99 2.21
CA LEU A 226 6.08 15.74 2.68
C LEU A 226 6.16 15.73 4.22
N HIS A 227 5.51 14.74 4.84
CA HIS A 227 5.35 14.65 6.29
C HIS A 227 6.03 13.43 6.89
N VAL A 228 6.07 12.32 6.16
CA VAL A 228 6.61 11.04 6.64
C VAL A 228 7.54 10.40 5.61
N ILE A 229 8.71 9.98 6.06
CA ILE A 229 9.66 9.16 5.31
C ILE A 229 9.81 7.84 6.04
N GLU A 230 9.35 6.73 5.44
CA GLU A 230 9.60 5.39 5.99
C GLU A 230 10.98 4.88 5.59
N LEU A 231 11.70 4.33 6.58
CA LEU A 231 13.08 3.88 6.47
C LEU A 231 13.20 2.39 6.81
N GLN A 232 14.29 1.79 6.36
CA GLN A 232 14.74 0.50 6.88
C GLN A 232 15.28 0.66 8.32
N GLU A 233 15.17 -0.41 9.11
CA GLU A 233 15.63 -0.48 10.50
C GLU A 233 17.05 0.07 10.72
N ARG A 234 18.04 -0.41 9.97
CA ARG A 234 19.45 0.01 10.12
C ARG A 234 19.64 1.51 9.90
N THR A 235 18.95 2.05 8.90
CA THR A 235 19.03 3.48 8.59
C THR A 235 18.33 4.31 9.65
N TYR A 236 17.21 3.82 10.17
CA TYR A 236 16.54 4.44 11.30
C TYR A 236 17.39 4.43 12.57
N GLU A 237 18.05 3.32 12.92
CA GLU A 237 18.92 3.25 14.10
C GLU A 237 20.02 4.31 14.05
N TRP A 238 20.56 4.57 12.85
CA TRP A 238 21.49 5.68 12.63
C TRP A 238 20.81 7.05 12.84
N ALA A 239 19.64 7.27 12.25
CA ALA A 239 18.90 8.52 12.38
C ALA A 239 18.47 8.82 13.83
N ALA A 240 18.05 7.79 14.57
CA ALA A 240 17.65 7.87 15.97
C ALA A 240 18.80 8.34 16.88
N LYS A 241 20.06 7.92 16.60
CA LYS A 241 21.25 8.43 17.30
C LYS A 241 21.48 9.93 17.06
N MET A 242 21.03 10.43 15.91
CA MET A 242 21.18 11.83 15.48
C MET A 242 19.92 12.66 15.73
N ARG A 243 18.96 12.17 16.55
CA ARG A 243 17.64 12.78 16.75
C ARG A 243 17.66 14.28 17.04
N LYS A 244 18.55 14.75 17.93
CA LYS A 244 18.67 16.19 18.25
C LYS A 244 19.00 17.06 17.02
N ASN A 245 19.76 16.52 16.06
CA ASN A 245 20.09 17.24 14.84
C ASN A 245 18.92 17.25 13.87
N LEU A 246 18.12 16.17 13.83
CA LEU A 246 16.88 16.11 13.04
C LEU A 246 15.84 17.09 13.59
N GLU A 247 15.68 17.16 14.92
CA GLU A 247 14.69 18.05 15.55
C GLU A 247 14.98 19.53 15.27
N ARG A 248 16.27 19.90 15.17
CA ARG A 248 16.69 21.26 14.76
C ARG A 248 16.25 21.65 13.36
N VAL A 249 16.04 20.68 12.47
CA VAL A 249 15.54 20.91 11.11
C VAL A 249 14.06 20.55 10.95
N GLY A 250 13.34 20.39 12.06
CA GLY A 250 11.89 20.18 12.05
C GLY A 250 11.47 18.73 11.79
N TRP A 251 12.31 17.74 12.11
CA TRP A 251 11.98 16.31 11.94
C TRP A 251 12.32 15.50 13.18
N THR A 252 11.61 14.40 13.41
CA THR A 252 11.95 13.45 14.48
C THR A 252 11.90 12.03 13.97
N ALA A 253 12.80 11.19 14.47
CA ALA A 253 12.72 9.75 14.28
C ALA A 253 11.60 9.19 15.17
N LYS A 254 10.78 8.30 14.61
CA LYS A 254 9.75 7.54 15.33
C LYS A 254 9.78 6.08 14.91
N GLU A 255 9.49 5.20 15.86
CA GLU A 255 9.24 3.79 15.59
C GLU A 255 7.83 3.40 16.06
N PHE A 256 7.26 2.44 15.35
CA PHE A 256 6.04 1.80 15.76
C PHE A 256 6.12 0.31 15.43
N GLY A 257 6.48 -0.49 16.44
CA GLY A 257 6.64 -1.93 16.32
C GLY A 257 7.80 -2.35 15.41
N ALA A 258 7.51 -2.70 14.15
CA ALA A 258 8.52 -3.07 13.15
C ALA A 258 8.59 -2.09 11.96
N ARG A 259 8.20 -0.84 12.21
CA ARG A 259 8.23 0.25 11.24
C ARG A 259 8.93 1.45 11.80
N TYR A 260 9.65 2.14 10.93
CA TYR A 260 10.61 3.15 11.29
C TYR A 260 10.45 4.36 10.37
N TRP A 261 10.29 5.54 10.97
CA TRP A 261 9.89 6.75 10.28
C TRP A 261 10.77 7.94 10.66
N LEU A 262 10.99 8.84 9.71
CA LEU A 262 11.19 10.25 9.99
C LEU A 262 9.85 10.95 9.81
N VAL A 263 9.46 11.75 10.80
CA VAL A 263 8.19 12.47 10.81
C VAL A 263 8.45 13.96 11.01
N ARG A 264 7.85 14.79 10.17
CA ARG A 264 7.97 16.24 10.27
C ARG A 264 7.25 16.74 11.53
N LEU A 265 7.88 17.70 12.19
CA LEU A 265 7.32 18.41 13.33
C LEU A 265 6.44 19.56 12.84
N ASN A 266 5.29 19.72 13.50
CA ASN A 266 4.44 20.89 13.42
C ASN A 266 5.14 22.09 14.11
N ALA A 267 4.62 23.30 13.89
CA ALA A 267 5.16 24.51 14.52
C ALA A 267 5.13 24.48 16.06
N ASP A 268 4.20 23.72 16.64
CA ASP A 268 4.09 23.48 18.09
C ASP A 268 4.97 22.33 18.60
N GLY A 269 5.79 21.73 17.73
CA GLY A 269 6.65 20.58 18.05
C GLY A 269 5.93 19.24 18.11
N THR A 270 4.62 19.17 17.82
CA THR A 270 3.89 17.91 17.70
C THR A 270 4.12 17.27 16.33
N THR A 271 3.62 16.05 16.10
CA THR A 271 3.64 15.43 14.76
C THR A 271 2.24 15.03 14.29
N VAL A 272 1.21 15.52 14.97
CA VAL A 272 -0.17 15.09 14.72
C VAL A 272 -0.63 15.72 13.41
N ASP A 273 -1.05 14.88 12.46
CA ASP A 273 -1.72 15.31 11.23
C ASP A 273 -3.23 15.32 11.50
N ASN A 274 -3.92 16.39 11.12
CA ASN A 274 -5.38 16.46 11.23
C ASN A 274 -6.09 15.46 10.29
N GLY A 275 -5.35 14.93 9.30
CA GLY A 275 -5.21 13.51 8.96
C GLY A 275 -6.40 12.76 8.36
N ALA A 276 -7.64 13.19 8.63
CA ALA A 276 -8.84 12.49 8.19
C ALA A 276 -9.05 12.64 6.68
N ARG A 277 -9.10 11.51 5.98
CA ARG A 277 -9.31 11.45 4.53
C ARG A 277 -10.32 10.39 4.21
N TRP A 278 -11.16 10.68 3.23
CA TRP A 278 -12.21 9.77 2.80
C TRP A 278 -11.63 8.43 2.32
N TRP A 279 -10.49 8.44 1.63
CA TRP A 279 -9.82 7.24 1.11
C TRP A 279 -9.03 6.47 2.18
N LYS A 280 -9.01 6.96 3.42
CA LYS A 280 -8.44 6.25 4.57
C LYS A 280 -9.48 5.80 5.58
N LEU A 281 -10.77 5.97 5.26
CA LEU A 281 -11.89 5.78 6.21
C LEU A 281 -11.62 6.49 7.56
N GLY A 282 -11.03 7.69 7.51
CA GLY A 282 -10.73 8.49 8.70
C GLY A 282 -9.39 8.18 9.38
N ALA A 283 -8.60 7.21 8.90
CA ALA A 283 -7.28 6.94 9.48
C ALA A 283 -6.30 8.10 9.22
N GLU A 284 -5.68 8.61 10.30
CA GLU A 284 -4.75 9.74 10.28
C GLU A 284 -3.31 9.29 9.93
N SER A 285 -2.96 8.06 10.29
CA SER A 285 -1.63 7.48 10.08
C SER A 285 -1.28 7.28 8.61
N TRP A 286 0.01 7.44 8.29
CA TRP A 286 0.58 7.28 6.95
C TRP A 286 1.06 5.85 6.66
N GLY A 287 1.10 5.49 5.37
CA GLY A 287 1.64 4.22 4.90
C GLY A 287 0.80 3.01 5.35
N MET A 288 -0.48 3.01 5.01
CA MET A 288 -1.39 1.93 5.41
C MET A 288 -1.07 0.62 4.67
N ARG A 289 -0.89 -0.49 5.41
CA ARG A 289 -0.57 -1.82 4.82
C ARG A 289 -1.77 -2.77 4.67
N LYS A 290 -2.92 -2.40 5.22
CA LYS A 290 -4.17 -3.16 5.19
C LYS A 290 -5.32 -2.24 4.78
N VAL A 291 -6.24 -2.71 3.94
CA VAL A 291 -7.42 -1.91 3.57
C VAL A 291 -8.41 -1.87 4.72
N PRO A 292 -8.91 -0.69 5.11
CA PRO A 292 -9.88 -0.56 6.17
C PRO A 292 -11.25 -1.02 5.65
N VAL A 293 -11.98 -1.79 6.47
CA VAL A 293 -13.31 -2.32 6.11
C VAL A 293 -14.43 -1.86 7.04
N ALA A 294 -14.08 -1.17 8.13
CA ALA A 294 -15.01 -0.55 9.07
C ALA A 294 -14.34 0.66 9.75
N VAL A 295 -15.14 1.61 10.24
CA VAL A 295 -14.68 2.72 11.09
C VAL A 295 -14.77 2.24 12.54
N ALA A 296 -13.62 2.03 13.18
CA ALA A 296 -13.52 1.57 14.57
C ALA A 296 -12.15 1.93 15.14
N GLU A 297 -12.02 1.93 16.47
CA GLU A 297 -10.71 1.97 17.11
C GLU A 297 -9.91 0.71 16.76
N VAL A 298 -8.68 0.91 16.29
CA VAL A 298 -7.84 -0.16 15.77
C VAL A 298 -6.90 -0.69 16.88
N GLY A 299 -7.13 -1.94 17.29
CA GLY A 299 -6.31 -2.67 18.27
C GLY A 299 -5.90 -4.09 17.80
N GLY A 300 -5.16 -4.80 18.64
CA GLY A 300 -4.81 -6.22 18.44
C GLY A 300 -4.16 -6.56 17.08
N MET A 301 -4.53 -7.72 16.51
CA MET A 301 -4.04 -8.18 15.21
C MET A 301 -4.30 -7.18 14.09
N TYR A 302 -5.43 -6.49 14.12
CA TYR A 302 -5.77 -5.50 13.10
C TYR A 302 -4.76 -4.35 13.09
N GLY A 303 -4.46 -3.79 14.27
CA GLY A 303 -3.43 -2.74 14.41
C GLY A 303 -2.02 -3.23 14.10
N SER A 304 -1.72 -4.49 14.43
CA SER A 304 -0.46 -5.14 14.07
C SER A 304 -0.25 -5.20 12.55
N PHE A 305 -1.23 -5.67 11.79
CA PHE A 305 -1.07 -5.78 10.33
C PHE A 305 -1.21 -4.44 9.61
N MET A 306 -2.06 -3.54 10.11
CA MET A 306 -2.27 -2.23 9.50
C MET A 306 -1.05 -1.31 9.70
N PHE A 307 -0.47 -1.30 10.92
CA PHE A 307 0.57 -0.35 11.30
C PHE A 307 1.89 -0.99 11.76
N GLY A 308 2.02 -2.31 11.79
CA GLY A 308 3.26 -2.98 12.20
C GLY A 308 3.48 -3.07 13.71
N ARG A 309 2.42 -2.93 14.52
CA ARG A 309 2.47 -3.09 15.99
C ARG A 309 2.99 -4.49 16.33
N ARG A 310 4.01 -4.62 17.19
CA ARG A 310 4.40 -5.93 17.72
C ARG A 310 3.26 -6.43 18.62
N LEU A 311 2.84 -7.67 18.42
CA LEU A 311 1.85 -8.37 19.25
C LEU A 311 2.49 -8.84 20.55
#